data_AF-A0A497BRA0-F1
#
_entry.id   AF-A0A497BRA0-F1
#
_cell.length_a   1.000
_cell.length_b   1.000
_cell.length_c   1.000
_cell.angle_alpha   90.00
_cell.angle_beta   90.00
_cell.angle_gamma   90.00
#
_symmetry.space_group_name_H-M   'P 1'
#
loop_
_entity.id
_entity.type
_entity.pdbx_description
1 polymer ?
#
loop_
_entity_poly.entity_id
_entity_poly.type
_entity_poly.pdbx_seq_one_letter_code
_entity_poly.pdbx_strand_id
1 'polypeptide(L)'
;MRATRFHLLHIVTAVLIAVFLGIHMVRQHLDALLYDSEDPSSWASMIDRAGSGLWAALYVALLAVALYHALYGLRGIILEVVPSPRANRIVTWSLIVVGLAAFGWGTYVPVHLLGS
;
A
#
# COMPACT_ATOMS: atom_id res chain seq x y z
N MET A 1 -13.54 3.46 -22.43
CA MET A 1 -13.76 4.10 -21.11
C MET A 1 -13.19 3.32 -19.91
N ARG A 2 -13.35 1.99 -19.79
CA ARG A 2 -12.85 1.22 -18.63
C ARG A 2 -11.33 1.31 -18.42
N ALA A 3 -10.55 1.15 -19.49
CA ALA A 3 -9.09 1.28 -19.43
C ALA A 3 -8.65 2.67 -18.95
N THR A 4 -9.31 3.73 -19.46
CA THR A 4 -9.09 5.12 -19.05
C THR A 4 -9.35 5.34 -17.56
N ARG A 5 -10.37 4.69 -16.98
CA ARG A 5 -10.66 4.79 -15.54
C ARG A 5 -9.58 4.15 -14.68
N PHE A 6 -9.10 2.97 -15.04
CA PHE A 6 -8.02 2.31 -14.29
C PHE A 6 -6.70 3.06 -14.40
N HIS A 7 -6.40 3.62 -15.57
CA HIS A 7 -5.23 4.47 -15.74
C HIS A 7 -5.33 5.77 -14.94
N LEU A 8 -6.49 6.43 -14.93
CA LEU A 8 -6.72 7.60 -14.08
C LEU A 8 -6.50 7.25 -12.60
N LEU A 9 -7.03 6.11 -12.14
CA LEU A 9 -6.81 5.66 -10.77
C LEU A 9 -5.31 5.38 -10.49
N HIS A 10 -4.55 4.92 -11.47
CA HIS A 10 -3.09 4.73 -11.32
C HIS A 10 -2.35 6.05 -11.11
N ILE A 11 -2.74 7.10 -11.83
CA ILE A 11 -2.20 8.46 -11.65
C ILE A 11 -2.61 9.01 -10.28
N VAL A 12 -3.90 8.90 -9.91
CA VAL A 12 -4.39 9.37 -8.61
C VAL A 12 -3.67 8.65 -7.46
N THR A 13 -3.49 7.34 -7.55
CA THR A 13 -2.77 6.57 -6.53
C THR A 13 -1.29 6.96 -6.44
N ALA A 14 -0.64 7.38 -7.52
CA ALA A 14 0.72 7.91 -7.46
C ALA A 14 0.81 9.18 -6.59
N VAL A 15 -0.15 10.11 -6.76
CA VAL A 15 -0.23 11.33 -5.94
C VAL A 15 -0.52 10.98 -4.48
N LEU A 16 -1.45 10.07 -4.23
CA LEU A 16 -1.77 9.61 -2.88
C LEU A 16 -0.58 8.91 -2.20
N ILE A 17 0.21 8.13 -2.94
CA ILE A 17 1.45 7.53 -2.43
C ILE A 17 2.43 8.63 -2.02
N ALA A 18 2.65 9.65 -2.84
CA ALA A 18 3.57 10.73 -2.48
C ALA A 18 3.23 11.36 -1.12
N VAL A 19 1.93 11.51 -0.81
CA VAL A 19 1.46 12.02 0.48
C VAL A 19 1.60 10.96 1.59
N PHE A 20 0.96 9.80 1.44
CA PHE A 20 0.90 8.80 2.51
C PHE A 20 2.26 8.17 2.82
N LEU A 21 3.04 7.86 1.78
CA LEU A 21 4.41 7.38 1.94
C LEU A 21 5.29 8.49 2.52
N GLY A 22 5.11 9.75 2.10
CA GLY A 22 5.82 10.88 2.69
C GLY A 22 5.62 10.96 4.21
N ILE A 23 4.38 10.89 4.69
CA ILE A 23 4.05 10.84 6.12
C ILE A 23 4.72 9.62 6.79
N HIS A 24 4.65 8.44 6.16
CA HIS A 24 5.29 7.23 6.67
C HIS A 24 6.82 7.41 6.80
N MET A 25 7.49 7.95 5.78
CA MET A 25 8.93 8.15 5.78
C MET A 25 9.36 9.14 6.86
N VAL A 26 8.63 10.25 7.04
CA VAL A 26 8.89 11.21 8.12
C VAL A 26 8.79 10.51 9.47
N ARG A 27 7.68 9.82 9.73
CA ARG A 27 7.42 9.18 11.04
C ARG A 27 8.38 8.02 11.34
N GLN A 28 8.83 7.27 10.34
CA GLN A 28 9.67 6.08 10.54
C GLN A 28 11.18 6.35 10.41
N HIS A 29 11.58 7.39 9.68
CA HIS A 29 13.00 7.60 9.35
C HIS A 29 13.54 8.97 9.75
N LEU A 30 12.69 9.96 10.01
CA LEU A 30 13.13 11.29 10.46
C LEU A 30 12.87 11.52 11.95
N ASP A 31 12.49 10.46 12.69
CA ASP A 31 12.12 10.58 14.11
C ASP A 31 13.26 11.16 14.92
N ALA A 32 14.47 10.59 14.82
CA ALA A 32 15.67 11.07 15.52
C ALA A 32 16.09 12.52 15.20
N LEU A 33 15.61 13.10 14.09
CA LEU A 33 15.90 14.48 13.70
C LEU A 33 14.81 15.46 14.16
N LEU A 34 13.55 15.01 14.18
CA LEU A 34 12.38 15.87 14.38
C LEU A 34 11.75 15.72 15.77
N TYR A 35 12.03 14.61 16.45
CA TYR A 35 11.42 14.21 17.72
C TYR A 35 12.49 13.56 18.62
N ASP A 36 12.44 13.83 19.93
CA ASP A 36 13.26 13.13 20.93
C ASP A 36 12.50 11.88 21.41
N SER A 37 12.21 10.97 20.48
CA SER A 37 11.32 9.82 20.70
C SER A 37 12.03 8.47 20.59
N GLU A 38 11.41 7.46 21.21
CA GLU A 38 11.83 6.07 21.15
C GLU A 38 11.87 5.56 19.70
N ASP A 39 12.70 4.52 19.48
CA ASP A 39 12.87 3.86 18.19
C ASP A 39 11.49 3.53 17.55
N PRO A 40 11.15 4.16 16.40
CA PRO A 40 9.86 4.00 15.76
C PRO A 40 9.61 2.56 15.29
N SER A 41 10.66 1.76 15.11
CA SER A 41 10.56 0.36 14.71
C SER A 41 10.46 -0.62 15.88
N SER A 42 10.61 -0.13 17.12
CA SER A 42 10.43 -0.95 18.32
C SER A 42 9.02 -1.53 18.39
N TRP A 43 8.91 -2.72 18.98
CA TRP A 43 7.64 -3.41 19.14
C TRP A 43 6.58 -2.55 19.85
N ALA A 44 6.97 -1.88 20.95
CA ALA A 44 6.07 -1.02 21.73
C ALA A 44 5.53 0.15 20.90
N SER A 45 6.42 0.88 20.22
CA SER A 45 6.05 2.01 19.36
C SER A 45 5.19 1.58 18.17
N MET A 46 5.46 0.40 17.59
CA MET A 46 4.65 -0.17 16.52
C MET A 46 3.24 -0.53 17.01
N ILE A 47 3.11 -1.22 18.14
CA ILE A 47 1.80 -1.64 18.69
C ILE A 47 0.97 -0.42 19.09
N ASP A 48 1.57 0.58 19.74
CA ASP A 48 0.88 1.84 20.10
C ASP A 48 0.30 2.53 18.86
N ARG A 49 1.11 2.70 17.79
CA ARG A 49 0.61 3.28 16.53
C ARG A 49 -0.43 2.40 15.85
N ALA A 50 -0.24 1.08 15.82
CA ALA A 50 -1.17 0.17 15.17
C ALA A 50 -2.53 0.08 15.90
N GLY A 51 -2.56 0.34 17.21
CA GLY A 51 -3.79 0.49 18.00
C GLY A 51 -4.46 1.86 17.87
N SER A 52 -3.77 2.87 17.33
CA SER A 52 -4.35 4.18 17.07
C SER A 52 -5.20 4.17 15.80
N GLY A 53 -6.48 4.55 15.91
CA GLY A 53 -7.41 4.58 14.78
C GLY A 53 -6.93 5.41 13.58
N LEU A 54 -6.29 6.56 13.83
CA LEU A 54 -5.77 7.41 12.76
C LEU A 54 -4.58 6.78 12.03
N TRP A 55 -3.60 6.26 12.77
CA TRP A 55 -2.41 5.64 12.18
C TRP A 55 -2.73 4.32 11.48
N ALA A 56 -3.61 3.50 12.07
CA ALA A 56 -4.14 2.30 11.43
C ALA A 56 -4.84 2.65 10.10
N ALA A 57 -5.71 3.66 10.08
CA ALA A 57 -6.37 4.10 8.86
C ALA A 57 -5.36 4.59 7.79
N LEU A 58 -4.34 5.36 8.19
CA LEU A 58 -3.28 5.82 7.29
C LEU A 58 -2.48 4.65 6.70
N TYR A 59 -2.10 3.66 7.50
CA TYR A 59 -1.34 2.51 7.02
C TYR A 59 -2.17 1.60 6.12
N VAL A 60 -3.45 1.35 6.45
CA VAL A 60 -4.36 0.57 5.60
C VAL A 60 -4.60 1.31 4.27
N ALA A 61 -4.80 2.63 4.31
CA ALA A 61 -4.95 3.43 3.09
C ALA A 61 -3.68 3.42 2.23
N LEU A 62 -2.51 3.63 2.85
CA LEU A 62 -1.22 3.53 2.15
C LEU A 62 -1.06 2.15 1.49
N LEU A 63 -1.34 1.06 2.21
CA LEU A 63 -1.25 -0.30 1.68
C LEU A 63 -2.17 -0.50 0.48
N ALA A 64 -3.44 -0.09 0.57
CA ALA A 64 -4.39 -0.23 -0.53
C ALA A 64 -3.95 0.54 -1.78
N VAL A 65 -3.54 1.80 -1.59
CA VAL A 65 -3.12 2.69 -2.67
C VAL A 65 -1.82 2.19 -3.31
N ALA A 66 -0.83 1.81 -2.50
CA ALA A 66 0.45 1.27 -2.95
C ALA A 66 0.27 -0.04 -3.74
N LEU A 67 -0.55 -0.98 -3.24
CA LEU A 67 -0.84 -2.23 -3.93
C LEU A 67 -1.51 -2.00 -5.28
N TYR A 68 -2.52 -1.13 -5.34
CA TYR A 68 -3.15 -0.81 -6.63
C TYR A 68 -2.14 -0.22 -7.62
N HIS A 69 -1.38 0.79 -7.19
CA HIS A 69 -0.43 1.49 -8.05
C HIS A 69 0.64 0.53 -8.59
N ALA A 70 1.29 -0.21 -7.69
CA ALA A 70 2.38 -1.12 -8.04
C ALA A 70 1.91 -2.26 -8.93
N LEU A 71 0.79 -2.93 -8.59
CA LEU A 71 0.31 -4.08 -9.35
C LEU A 71 -0.28 -3.65 -10.71
N TYR A 72 -0.93 -2.50 -10.80
CA TYR A 72 -1.39 -1.97 -12.09
C TYR A 72 -0.20 -1.60 -12.99
N GLY A 73 0.82 -0.93 -12.45
CA GLY A 73 2.05 -0.58 -13.18
C GLY A 73 2.81 -1.82 -13.66
N LEU A 74 3.01 -2.80 -12.77
CA LEU A 74 3.67 -4.06 -13.09
C LEU A 74 2.92 -4.84 -14.17
N ARG A 75 1.58 -4.87 -14.10
CA ARG A 75 0.75 -5.44 -15.17
C ARG A 75 1.03 -4.79 -16.51
N GLY A 76 1.18 -3.46 -16.56
CA GLY A 76 1.54 -2.70 -17.75
C GLY A 76 2.86 -3.18 -18.34
N ILE A 77 3.93 -3.14 -17.53
CA ILE A 77 5.29 -3.55 -17.91
C ILE A 77 5.30 -4.98 -18.49
N ILE A 78 4.65 -5.93 -17.82
CA ILE A 78 4.65 -7.33 -18.28
C ILE A 78 3.94 -7.48 -19.64
N LEU A 79 2.81 -6.80 -19.84
CA LEU A 79 2.01 -6.92 -21.06
C LEU A 79 2.59 -6.14 -22.24
N GLU A 80 3.46 -5.17 -21.99
CA GLU A 80 4.29 -4.54 -23.03
C GLU A 80 5.33 -5.51 -23.60
N VAL A 81 5.89 -6.38 -22.75
CA VAL A 81 6.89 -7.38 -23.17
C VAL A 81 6.24 -8.64 -23.77
N VAL A 82 5.10 -9.08 -23.23
CA VAL A 82 4.43 -10.33 -23.66
C VAL A 82 2.97 -10.05 -24.08
N PRO A 83 2.75 -9.44 -25.25
CA PRO A 83 1.41 -9.05 -25.69
C PRO A 83 0.62 -10.26 -26.19
N SER A 84 -0.32 -10.76 -25.39
CA SER A 84 -1.34 -11.71 -25.85
C SER A 84 -2.61 -11.68 -24.98
N PRO A 85 -3.78 -12.09 -25.52
CA PRO A 85 -5.01 -12.18 -24.73
C PRO A 85 -4.91 -13.14 -23.54
N ARG A 86 -4.15 -14.24 -23.71
CA ARG A 86 -3.90 -15.22 -22.66
C ARG A 86 -3.00 -14.66 -21.56
N ALA A 87 -1.89 -14.01 -21.94
CA ALA A 87 -0.99 -13.35 -20.98
C ALA A 87 -1.75 -12.28 -20.18
N ASN A 88 -2.56 -11.46 -20.85
CA ASN A 88 -3.39 -10.46 -20.19
C ASN A 88 -4.26 -11.07 -19.08
N ARG A 89 -4.98 -12.17 -19.38
CA ARG A 89 -5.84 -12.83 -18.40
C ARG A 89 -5.05 -13.40 -17.23
N ILE A 90 -3.97 -14.14 -17.51
CA ILE A 90 -3.16 -14.79 -16.47
C ILE A 90 -2.53 -13.74 -15.55
N VAL A 91 -1.82 -12.76 -16.12
CA VAL A 91 -1.12 -11.72 -15.36
C VAL A 91 -2.11 -10.92 -14.51
N THR A 92 -3.25 -10.52 -15.09
CA THR A 92 -4.26 -9.74 -14.35
C THR A 92 -4.77 -10.51 -13.13
N TRP A 93 -5.17 -11.77 -13.30
CA TRP A 93 -5.71 -12.56 -12.20
C TRP A 93 -4.65 -12.93 -11.15
N SER A 94 -3.43 -13.27 -11.57
CA SER A 94 -2.33 -13.53 -10.66
C SER A 94 -2.04 -12.31 -9.77
N LEU A 95 -1.95 -11.11 -10.36
CA LEU A 95 -1.68 -9.89 -9.60
C LEU A 95 -2.85 -9.52 -8.68
N ILE A 96 -4.10 -9.75 -9.08
CA ILE A 96 -5.26 -9.56 -8.19
C ILE A 96 -5.18 -10.49 -6.97
N VAL A 97 -4.90 -11.78 -7.17
CA VAL A 97 -4.80 -12.75 -6.07
C VAL A 97 -3.68 -12.37 -5.11
N VAL A 98 -2.50 -12.03 -5.65
CA VAL A 98 -1.36 -11.57 -4.84
C VAL A 98 -1.72 -10.31 -4.07
N GLY A 99 -2.37 -9.33 -4.71
CA GLY A 99 -2.79 -8.10 -4.06
C GLY A 99 -3.78 -8.32 -2.93
N LEU A 100 -4.78 -9.18 -3.12
CA LEU A 100 -5.75 -9.52 -2.08
C LEU A 100 -5.11 -10.26 -0.90
N ALA A 101 -4.20 -11.20 -1.18
CA ALA A 101 -3.46 -11.90 -0.13
C ALA A 101 -2.57 -10.95 0.68
N ALA A 102 -1.81 -10.08 0.00
CA ALA A 102 -0.96 -9.09 0.65
C ALA A 102 -1.77 -8.07 1.46
N PHE A 103 -2.92 -7.62 0.95
CA PHE A 103 -3.81 -6.71 1.66
C PHE A 103 -4.43 -7.37 2.91
N GLY A 104 -4.96 -8.58 2.77
CA GLY A 104 -5.55 -9.32 3.90
C GLY A 104 -4.51 -9.61 4.99
N TRP A 105 -3.31 -10.04 4.59
CA TRP A 105 -2.22 -10.27 5.53
C TRP A 105 -1.73 -8.97 6.20
N GLY A 106 -1.49 -7.93 5.41
CA GLY A 106 -0.95 -6.66 5.90
C GLY A 106 -1.91 -5.86 6.79
N THR A 107 -3.23 -6.05 6.64
CA THR A 107 -4.24 -5.37 7.46
C THR A 107 -4.62 -6.14 8.72
N TYR A 108 -4.20 -7.41 8.87
CA TYR A 108 -4.58 -8.26 10.00
C TYR A 108 -4.29 -7.62 11.36
N VAL A 109 -3.06 -7.16 11.59
CA VAL A 109 -2.62 -6.60 12.88
C VAL A 109 -3.43 -5.35 13.27
N PRO A 110 -3.47 -4.27 12.47
CA PRO A 110 -4.23 -3.08 12.84
C PRO A 110 -5.73 -3.34 12.99
N VAL A 111 -6.31 -4.22 12.15
CA VAL A 111 -7.73 -4.58 12.28
C VAL A 111 -8.00 -5.34 13.58
N HIS A 112 -7.11 -6.25 13.96
CA HIS A 112 -7.23 -7.00 15.21
C HIS A 112 -7.15 -6.07 16.43
N LEU A 113 -6.17 -5.16 16.44
CA LEU A 113 -5.94 -4.23 17.56
C LEU A 113 -7.05 -3.18 17.71
N LEU A 114 -7.67 -2.73 16.61
CA LEU A 114 -8.81 -1.79 16.69
C LEU A 114 -10.10 -2.45 17.15
N GLY A 115 -10.19 -3.78 17.06
CA GLY A 115 -11.36 -4.55 17.46
C GLY A 115 -11.29 -5.15 18.87
N SER A 116 -10.16 -5.03 19.56
CA SER A 116 -9.90 -5.53 20.92
C SER A 116 -10.06 -4.42 21.95
#